data_AF-A0A6G4R969-F1
#
_entry.id   AF-A0A6G4R969-F1
#
_cell.length_a   1.000
_cell.length_b   1.000
_cell.length_c   1.000
_cell.angle_alpha   90.00
_cell.angle_beta   90.00
_cell.angle_gamma   90.00
#
_symmetry.space_group_name_H-M   'P 1'
#
loop_
_entity.id
_entity.type
_entity.pdbx_description
1 polymer ?
#
loop_
_entity_poly.entity_id
_entity_poly.type
_entity_poly.pdbx_seq_one_letter_code
_entity_poly.pdbx_strand_id
1 'polypeptide(L)'
;MSRILLAAIIGIPLAWHLGLTAFVYYDSERVGLEPRMKWTAITFCIPLFGFFIYLFERSELSYNPDEDPYRGDAEDSDGNTFEIHPSRANDTRLASQDDEQEARTRDELERDRDE
;
A
#
# COMPACT_ATOMS: atom_id res chain seq x y z
N MET A 1 -26.19 -14.53 -1.92
CA MET A 1 -26.64 -13.22 -1.40
C MET A 1 -28.05 -12.93 -1.91
N SER A 2 -29.00 -12.53 -1.07
CA SER A 2 -30.31 -12.07 -1.60
C SER A 2 -30.13 -10.71 -2.29
N ARG A 3 -30.89 -10.46 -3.38
CA ARG A 3 -30.79 -9.20 -4.15
C ARG A 3 -31.08 -7.97 -3.29
N ILE A 4 -32.01 -8.10 -2.35
CA ILE A 4 -32.38 -7.05 -1.38
C ILE A 4 -31.21 -6.74 -0.46
N LEU A 5 -30.54 -7.78 0.07
CA LEU A 5 -29.38 -7.58 0.94
C LEU A 5 -28.21 -6.94 0.19
N LEU A 6 -27.97 -7.34 -1.06
CA LEU A 6 -26.96 -6.71 -1.90
C LEU A 6 -27.28 -5.22 -2.14
N ALA A 7 -28.53 -4.92 -2.47
CA ALA A 7 -28.98 -3.54 -2.65
C ALA A 7 -28.84 -2.71 -1.38
N ALA A 8 -29.09 -3.28 -0.20
CA ALA A 8 -28.91 -2.60 1.08
C ALA A 8 -27.41 -2.31 1.36
N ILE A 9 -26.53 -3.30 1.14
CA ILE A 9 -25.10 -3.18 1.39
C ILE A 9 -24.44 -2.14 0.49
N ILE A 10 -24.90 -2.00 -0.75
CA ILE A 10 -24.35 -1.02 -1.69
C ILE A 10 -25.06 0.33 -1.56
N GLY A 11 -26.40 0.29 -1.49
CA GLY A 11 -27.25 1.47 -1.56
C GLY A 11 -27.20 2.34 -0.31
N ILE A 12 -27.18 1.74 0.89
CA ILE A 12 -27.18 2.52 2.14
C ILE A 12 -25.86 3.31 2.27
N PRO A 13 -24.66 2.72 2.11
CA PRO A 13 -23.42 3.48 2.15
C PRO A 13 -23.31 4.53 1.05
N LEU A 14 -23.76 4.22 -0.18
CA LEU A 14 -23.78 5.20 -1.27
C LEU A 14 -24.68 6.39 -0.94
N ALA A 15 -25.91 6.15 -0.49
CA ALA A 15 -26.84 7.20 -0.13
C ALA A 15 -26.29 8.05 1.03
N TRP A 16 -25.70 7.42 2.04
CA TRP A 16 -25.07 8.09 3.16
C TRP A 16 -23.91 8.98 2.71
N HIS A 17 -23.02 8.46 1.86
CA HIS A 17 -21.88 9.20 1.32
C HIS A 17 -22.29 10.41 0.50
N LEU A 18 -23.29 10.25 -0.37
CA LEU A 18 -23.86 11.35 -1.15
C LEU A 18 -24.52 12.40 -0.24
N GLY A 19 -25.23 11.96 0.81
CA GLY A 19 -25.81 12.85 1.82
C GLY A 19 -24.76 13.72 2.51
N LEU A 20 -23.65 13.11 2.95
CA LEU A 20 -22.53 13.84 3.56
C LEU A 20 -21.85 14.79 2.56
N THR A 21 -21.68 14.37 1.32
CA THR A 21 -21.09 15.22 0.26
C THR A 21 -21.96 16.45 0.00
N ALA A 22 -23.29 16.26 -0.09
CA ALA A 22 -24.23 17.36 -0.25
C ALA A 22 -24.26 18.29 0.97
N PHE A 23 -24.15 17.73 2.18
CA PHE A 23 -24.03 18.51 3.41
C PHE A 23 -22.78 19.40 3.39
N VAL A 24 -21.62 18.85 3.05
CA VAL A 24 -20.35 19.62 2.93
C VAL A 24 -20.47 20.71 1.87
N TYR A 25 -21.11 20.44 0.73
CA TYR A 25 -21.34 21.45 -0.30
C TYR A 25 -22.14 22.64 0.23
N TYR A 26 -23.17 22.39 1.03
CA TYR A 26 -24.02 23.43 1.61
C TYR A 26 -23.36 24.16 2.79
N ASP A 27 -22.61 23.44 3.62
CA ASP A 27 -22.04 23.96 4.86
C ASP A 27 -20.71 24.68 4.64
N SER A 28 -19.88 24.23 3.70
CA SER A 28 -18.50 24.73 3.50
C SER A 28 -18.40 26.25 3.36
N GLU A 29 -19.31 26.88 2.63
CA GLU A 29 -19.32 28.35 2.48
C GLU A 29 -19.67 29.06 3.79
N ARG A 30 -20.59 28.49 4.57
CA ARG A 30 -21.06 29.07 5.86
C ARG A 30 -19.97 29.06 6.92
N VAL A 31 -19.10 28.06 6.89
CA VAL A 31 -18.00 27.91 7.86
C VAL A 31 -16.66 28.49 7.35
N GLY A 32 -16.67 29.21 6.23
CA GLY A 32 -15.47 29.87 5.68
C GLY A 32 -14.50 28.94 4.95
N LEU A 33 -14.95 27.74 4.58
CA LEU A 33 -14.18 26.77 3.80
C LEU A 33 -14.32 27.04 2.30
N GLU A 34 -13.61 28.06 1.82
CA GLU A 34 -13.58 28.43 0.41
C GLU A 34 -12.42 27.76 -0.37
N PRO A 35 -12.61 27.43 -1.67
CA PRO A 35 -13.89 27.40 -2.38
C PRO A 35 -14.71 26.15 -1.99
N ARG A 36 -16.05 26.28 -1.93
CA ARG A 36 -16.97 25.15 -1.65
C ARG A 36 -16.71 23.88 -2.48
N MET A 37 -16.33 24.09 -3.75
CA MET A 37 -16.10 23.01 -4.71
C MET A 37 -14.89 22.15 -4.34
N LYS A 38 -13.85 22.76 -3.76
CA LYS A 38 -12.64 22.05 -3.32
C LYS A 38 -13.01 21.01 -2.27
N TRP A 39 -13.72 21.42 -1.23
CA TRP A 39 -14.09 20.55 -0.12
C TRP A 39 -15.10 19.49 -0.51
N THR A 40 -16.07 19.87 -1.34
CA THR A 40 -17.04 18.92 -1.90
C THR A 40 -16.34 17.82 -2.71
N ALA A 41 -15.39 18.20 -3.57
CA ALA A 41 -14.62 17.24 -4.37
C ALA A 41 -13.75 16.33 -3.49
N ILE A 42 -13.09 16.88 -2.47
CA ILE A 42 -12.32 16.09 -1.51
C ILE A 42 -13.22 15.06 -0.82
N THR A 43 -14.33 15.50 -0.21
CA THR A 43 -15.26 14.59 0.47
C THR A 43 -15.80 13.53 -0.47
N PHE A 44 -16.19 13.89 -1.70
CA PHE A 44 -16.72 12.96 -2.67
C PHE A 44 -15.70 11.88 -3.09
N CYS A 45 -14.45 12.28 -3.33
CA CYS A 45 -13.41 11.41 -3.88
C CYS A 45 -12.66 10.57 -2.84
N ILE A 46 -12.77 10.88 -1.54
CA ILE A 46 -12.04 10.13 -0.48
C ILE A 46 -12.22 8.60 -0.58
N PRO A 47 -13.44 8.04 -0.78
CA PRO A 47 -13.60 6.59 -0.85
C PRO A 47 -12.85 5.93 -2.01
N LEU A 48 -12.49 6.68 -3.06
CA LEU A 48 -11.74 6.16 -4.19
C LEU A 48 -10.33 5.70 -3.77
N PHE A 49 -9.72 6.32 -2.75
CA PHE A 49 -8.41 5.89 -2.27
C PHE A 49 -8.45 4.45 -1.75
N GLY A 50 -9.48 4.07 -0.98
CA GLY A 50 -9.65 2.68 -0.54
C GLY A 50 -9.84 1.71 -1.71
N PHE A 51 -10.56 2.13 -2.75
CA PHE A 51 -10.69 1.36 -3.98
C PHE A 51 -9.36 1.17 -4.71
N PHE A 52 -8.56 2.24 -4.86
CA PHE A 52 -7.24 2.15 -5.49
C PHE A 52 -6.29 1.28 -4.67
N ILE A 53 -6.28 1.39 -3.33
CA ILE A 53 -5.49 0.51 -2.46
C ILE A 53 -5.83 -0.95 -2.73
N TYR A 54 -7.13 -1.29 -2.79
CA TYR A 54 -7.56 -2.65 -3.13
C TYR A 54 -7.06 -3.09 -4.52
N LEU A 55 -7.08 -2.21 -5.53
CA LEU A 55 -6.58 -2.54 -6.86
C LEU A 55 -5.06 -2.79 -6.87
N PHE A 56 -4.28 -1.97 -6.17
CA PHE A 56 -2.83 -2.15 -6.05
C PHE A 56 -2.49 -3.43 -5.29
N GLU A 57 -3.10 -3.64 -4.13
CA GLU A 57 -2.94 -4.88 -3.35
C GLU A 57 -3.31 -6.12 -4.16
N ARG A 58 -4.40 -6.04 -4.93
CA ARG A 58 -4.81 -7.14 -5.81
C ARG A 58 -3.78 -7.42 -6.90
N SER A 59 -3.09 -6.40 -7.41
CA SER A 59 -2.06 -6.58 -8.44
C SER A 59 -0.80 -7.25 -7.91
N GLU A 60 -0.47 -7.04 -6.64
CA GLU A 60 0.67 -7.72 -5.97
C GLU A 60 0.42 -9.22 -5.79
N LEU A 61 -0.84 -9.66 -5.71
CA LEU A 61 -1.18 -11.08 -5.52
C LEU A 61 -0.72 -12.00 -6.66
N SER A 62 -0.53 -11.43 -7.86
CA SER A 62 -0.03 -12.14 -9.04
C SER A 62 1.38 -11.71 -9.44
N TYR A 63 2.09 -11.02 -8.54
CA TYR A 63 3.49 -10.67 -8.74
C TYR A 63 4.31 -11.95 -8.86
N ASN A 64 4.97 -12.13 -10.01
CA ASN A 64 5.98 -13.17 -10.17
C ASN A 64 7.34 -12.54 -9.82
N PRO A 65 7.87 -12.83 -8.63
CA PRO A 65 9.06 -12.16 -8.16
C PRO A 65 10.29 -12.61 -8.99
N ASP A 66 10.27 -13.79 -9.62
CA ASP A 66 11.39 -14.29 -10.43
C ASP A 66 11.50 -13.60 -11.81
N GLU A 67 10.46 -12.85 -12.21
CA GLU A 67 10.43 -12.11 -13.48
C GLU A 67 10.65 -10.60 -13.29
N ASP A 68 10.86 -10.13 -12.06
CA ASP A 68 11.05 -8.70 -11.76
C ASP A 68 12.54 -8.31 -11.78
N PRO A 69 12.99 -7.50 -12.77
CA PRO A 69 14.37 -7.03 -12.86
C PRO A 69 14.78 -6.07 -11.73
N TYR A 70 13.83 -5.63 -10.90
CA TYR A 70 14.06 -4.76 -9.75
C TYR A 70 13.83 -5.46 -8.41
N ARG A 71 13.75 -6.80 -8.40
CA ARG A 71 13.60 -7.53 -7.14
C ARG A 71 14.87 -7.40 -6.29
N GLY A 72 14.65 -7.16 -5.00
CA GLY A 72 15.63 -7.00 -3.90
C GLY A 72 16.80 -7.98 -3.84
N ASP A 73 16.67 -9.11 -4.51
CA ASP A 73 17.48 -10.32 -4.42
C ASP A 73 17.89 -10.85 -5.81
N ALA A 74 17.52 -10.15 -6.88
CA ALA A 74 17.91 -10.51 -8.24
C ALA A 74 19.41 -10.24 -8.39
N GLU A 75 20.23 -11.22 -8.03
CA GLU A 75 21.64 -11.25 -8.42
C GLU A 75 21.70 -11.32 -9.94
N ASP A 76 22.29 -10.30 -10.56
CA ASP A 76 22.80 -10.44 -11.93
C ASP A 76 23.73 -11.67 -12.00
N SER A 77 24.01 -12.16 -13.20
CA SER A 77 24.96 -13.26 -13.47
C SER A 77 26.34 -13.06 -12.80
N ASP A 78 26.65 -11.83 -12.39
CA ASP A 78 27.86 -11.41 -11.65
C ASP A 78 27.66 -11.21 -10.12
N GLY A 79 26.50 -11.58 -9.53
CA GLY A 79 26.24 -11.52 -8.08
C GLY A 79 25.88 -10.14 -7.52
N ASN A 80 25.55 -9.17 -8.39
CA ASN A 80 25.20 -7.81 -8.01
C ASN A 80 23.69 -7.64 -7.87
N THR A 81 23.25 -7.26 -6.68
CA THR A 81 21.83 -7.20 -6.31
C THR A 81 21.09 -5.99 -6.91
N PHE A 82 21.78 -4.94 -7.35
CA PHE A 82 21.20 -3.80 -8.07
C PHE A 82 22.29 -3.05 -8.84
N GLU A 83 21.94 -2.42 -9.98
CA GLU A 83 22.79 -1.40 -10.61
C GLU A 83 22.87 -0.17 -9.70
N ILE A 84 23.76 -0.24 -8.73
CA ILE A 84 24.15 0.93 -7.98
C ILE A 84 24.95 1.80 -8.94
N HIS A 85 24.46 3.01 -9.25
CA HIS A 85 25.22 4.00 -10.02
C HIS A 85 26.69 4.00 -9.53
N PRO A 86 27.71 4.01 -10.40
CA PRO A 86 29.09 3.73 -9.99
C PRO A 86 29.61 4.59 -8.83
N SER A 87 29.03 5.77 -8.62
CA SER A 87 29.30 6.64 -7.47
C SER A 87 28.80 6.12 -6.12
N ARG A 88 27.93 5.11 -6.10
CA ARG A 88 27.24 4.58 -4.92
C ARG A 88 27.50 3.10 -4.69
N ALA A 89 28.26 2.41 -5.55
CA ALA A 89 28.49 0.96 -5.48
C ALA A 89 29.12 0.47 -4.16
N ASN A 90 29.58 1.39 -3.30
CA ASN A 90 30.14 1.12 -1.99
C ASN A 90 29.20 1.54 -0.82
N ASP A 91 27.99 2.00 -1.12
CA ASP A 91 26.96 2.23 -0.12
C ASP A 91 26.48 0.86 0.38
N THR A 92 26.48 0.70 1.70
CA THR A 92 26.27 -0.58 2.38
C THR A 92 25.00 -1.27 1.89
N ARG A 93 25.11 -2.55 1.47
CA ARG A 93 23.95 -3.43 1.26
C ARG A 93 23.06 -3.32 2.50
N LEU A 94 21.82 -2.88 2.30
CA LEU A 94 20.80 -2.99 3.34
C LEU A 94 20.60 -4.49 3.56
N ALA A 95 20.72 -4.96 4.81
CA ALA A 95 20.48 -6.35 5.14
C ALA A 95 19.08 -6.73 4.65
N SER A 96 18.99 -7.80 3.86
CA SER A 96 17.70 -8.31 3.42
C SER A 96 16.97 -8.93 4.63
N GLN A 97 15.64 -9.04 4.54
CA GLN A 97 14.85 -9.66 5.59
C GLN A 97 15.26 -11.13 5.83
N ASP A 98 15.73 -11.81 4.78
CA ASP A 98 16.27 -13.15 4.84
C ASP A 98 17.62 -13.20 5.56
N ASP A 99 18.51 -12.22 5.34
CA ASP A 99 19.76 -12.09 6.11
C ASP A 99 19.50 -11.88 7.61
N GLU A 100 18.49 -11.09 7.96
CA GLU A 100 18.06 -10.91 9.36
C GLU A 100 17.42 -12.18 9.93
N GLN A 101 16.73 -12.96 9.11
CA GLN A 101 16.11 -14.21 9.53
C GLN A 101 17.15 -15.30 9.74
N GLU A 102 18.12 -15.43 8.83
CA GLU A 102 19.28 -16.31 8.99
C GLU A 102 20.16 -15.92 10.18
N ALA A 103 20.39 -14.62 10.40
CA ALA A 103 21.12 -14.14 11.57
C ALA A 103 20.39 -14.49 12.87
N ARG A 104 19.07 -14.29 12.93
CA ARG A 104 18.25 -14.70 14.09
C ARG A 104 18.30 -16.20 14.33
N THR A 105 18.15 -17.01 13.28
CA THR A 105 18.22 -18.48 13.39
C THR A 105 19.61 -18.95 13.80
N ARG A 106 20.67 -18.31 13.31
CA ARG A 106 22.06 -18.59 13.72
C ARG A 106 22.29 -18.28 15.19
N ASP A 107 21.86 -17.10 15.66
CA ASP A 107 21.99 -16.69 17.06
C ASP A 107 21.22 -17.63 18.01
N GLU A 108 20.05 -18.11 17.58
CA GLU A 108 19.24 -19.06 18.35
C GLU A 108 19.92 -20.44 18.45
N LEU A 109 20.49 -20.93 17.34
CA LEU A 109 21.26 -22.18 17.30
C LEU A 109 22.57 -22.13 18.07
N GLU A 110 23.22 -20.96 18.17
CA GLU A 110 24.43 -20.78 18.98
C GLU A 110 24.09 -20.74 20.47
N ARG A 111 22.99 -20.10 20.87
CA ARG A 111 22.52 -20.11 22.26
C ARG A 111 22.21 -21.52 22.76
N ASP A 112 21.57 -22.36 21.93
CA ASP A 112 21.23 -23.75 22.28
C ASP A 112 22.45 -24.69 22.38
N ARG A 113 23.60 -24.29 21.81
CA ARG A 113 24.85 -25.08 21.88
C ARG A 113 25.62 -24.83 23.18
N ASP A 114 25.42 -23.69 23.80
CA ASP A 114 26.15 -23.23 24.98
C ASP A 114 25.41 -23.51 26.31
N GLU A 115 24.22 -24.13 26.26
CA GLU A 115 23.47 -24.72 27.41
C GLU A 115 23.73 -26.24 27.56
#